data_AF-R8CIH6-F1
#
_entry.id   AF-R8CIH6-F1
#
_cell.length_a   1.000
_cell.length_b   1.000
_cell.length_c   1.000
_cell.angle_alpha   90.00
_cell.angle_beta   90.00
_cell.angle_gamma   90.00
#
_symmetry.space_group_name_H-M   'P 1'
#
loop_
_entity.id
_entity.type
_entity.pdbx_description
1 polymer ?
#
loop_
_entity_poly.entity_id
_entity_poly.type
_entity_poly.pdbx_seq_one_letter_code
_entity_poly.pdbx_strand_id
1 'polypeptide(L)'
;MNLNEFNKVDSLRVKETGEIMSHEEFYTNVVNGIGLQNLIGLLPATKEEIKLCLERDESLNGIKLKYWDERATELKFYIGRIGVKSISLSQAVCVLKQTARMYARDLEQLSFEI
;
A
#
# COMPACT_ATOMS: atom_id res chain seq x y z
N MET A 1 13.60 13.18 -0.54
CA MET A 1 12.85 12.04 -1.07
C MET A 1 11.45 12.02 -0.49
N ASN A 2 10.47 12.38 -1.31
CA ASN A 2 9.06 12.09 -1.16
C ASN A 2 8.72 10.81 -1.98
N LEU A 3 7.45 10.40 -1.99
CA LEU A 3 7.03 9.19 -2.73
C LEU A 3 7.17 9.30 -4.25
N ASN A 4 7.06 10.50 -4.83
CA ASN A 4 7.23 10.68 -6.27
C ASN A 4 8.69 10.51 -6.67
N GLU A 5 9.61 11.13 -5.90
CA GLU A 5 11.05 10.96 -6.07
C GLU A 5 11.46 9.49 -5.90
N PHE A 6 10.90 8.78 -4.91
CA PHE A 6 11.12 7.34 -4.72
C PHE A 6 10.66 6.52 -5.94
N ASN A 7 9.52 6.87 -6.53
CA ASN A 7 8.96 6.23 -7.72
C ASN A 7 9.57 6.72 -9.04
N LYS A 8 10.50 7.69 -9.01
CA LYS A 8 11.09 8.32 -10.20
C LYS A 8 10.04 8.89 -11.16
N VAL A 9 9.03 9.55 -10.60
CA VAL A 9 7.98 10.23 -11.35
C VAL A 9 7.89 11.70 -10.95
N ASP A 10 7.34 12.53 -11.84
CA ASP A 10 7.08 13.93 -11.56
C ASP A 10 5.82 14.15 -10.69
N SER A 11 5.38 15.41 -10.56
CA SER A 11 4.16 15.76 -9.81
C SER A 11 2.86 15.24 -10.44
N LEU A 12 2.87 14.93 -11.74
CA LEU A 12 1.77 14.37 -12.51
C LEU A 12 1.85 12.83 -12.64
N ARG A 13 2.81 12.21 -11.94
CA ARG A 13 3.12 10.77 -11.98
C ARG A 13 3.61 10.28 -13.36
N VAL A 14 4.21 11.18 -14.15
CA VAL A 14 4.82 10.83 -15.42
C VAL A 14 6.24 10.32 -15.18
N LYS A 15 6.55 9.14 -15.72
CA LYS A 15 7.90 8.54 -15.73
C LYS A 15 8.79 9.31 -16.73
N GLU A 16 10.11 9.15 -16.62
CA GLU A 16 11.06 9.72 -17.60
C GLU A 16 10.80 9.27 -19.06
N THR A 17 10.14 8.12 -19.24
CA THR A 17 9.72 7.58 -20.54
C THR A 17 8.51 8.29 -21.15
N GLY A 18 7.82 9.16 -20.40
CA GLY A 18 6.56 9.81 -20.80
C GLY A 18 5.30 9.01 -20.44
N GLU A 19 5.42 7.82 -19.86
CA GLU A 19 4.28 7.01 -19.41
C GLU A 19 3.73 7.52 -18.07
N ILE A 20 2.40 7.54 -17.92
CA ILE A 20 1.75 7.87 -16.64
C ILE A 20 1.69 6.63 -15.76
N MET A 21 2.32 6.70 -14.59
CA MET A 21 2.28 5.63 -13.58
C MET A 21 0.88 5.54 -12.94
N SER A 22 0.31 4.33 -12.95
CA SER A 22 -1.00 4.09 -12.34
C SER A 22 -0.96 4.23 -10.81
N HIS A 23 -2.13 4.43 -10.19
CA HIS A 23 -2.23 4.51 -8.73
C HIS A 23 -1.82 3.19 -8.06
N GLU A 24 -2.20 2.06 -8.65
CA GLU A 24 -1.85 0.73 -8.15
C GLU A 24 -0.35 0.49 -8.25
N GLU A 25 0.27 0.78 -9.40
CA GLU A 25 1.72 0.65 -9.61
C GLU A 25 2.50 1.51 -8.61
N PHE A 26 2.11 2.77 -8.47
CA PHE A 26 2.76 3.73 -7.58
C PHE A 26 2.88 3.23 -6.13
N TYR A 27 1.79 2.70 -5.57
CA TYR A 27 1.81 2.20 -4.20
C TYR A 27 2.34 0.77 -4.09
N THR A 28 2.25 -0.04 -5.15
CA THR A 28 2.89 -1.36 -5.20
C THR A 28 4.40 -1.23 -5.08
N ASN A 29 5.01 -0.27 -5.77
CA ASN A 29 6.44 0.03 -5.65
C ASN A 29 6.83 0.42 -4.22
N VAL A 30 5.99 1.21 -3.55
CA VAL A 30 6.24 1.63 -2.15
C VAL A 30 6.16 0.43 -1.20
N VAL A 31 5.12 -0.41 -1.33
CA VAL A 31 4.97 -1.64 -0.53
C VAL A 31 6.14 -2.59 -0.78
N ASN A 32 6.54 -2.80 -2.03
CA ASN A 32 7.69 -3.63 -2.39
C ASN A 32 9.00 -3.08 -1.83
N GLY A 33 9.21 -1.75 -1.88
CA GLY A 33 10.39 -1.11 -1.32
C GLY A 33 10.52 -1.31 0.19
N ILE A 34 9.40 -1.30 0.92
CA ILE A 34 9.38 -1.57 2.37
C ILE A 34 9.45 -3.07 2.68
N GLY A 35 8.84 -3.89 1.83
CA GLY A 35 8.60 -5.32 2.03
C GLY A 35 7.22 -5.59 2.63
N LEU A 36 6.39 -6.37 1.91
CA LEU A 36 5.01 -6.70 2.29
C LEU A 36 4.92 -7.25 3.73
N GLN A 37 5.80 -8.19 4.09
CA GLN A 37 5.81 -8.84 5.40
C GLN A 37 5.97 -7.86 6.58
N ASN A 38 6.70 -6.75 6.36
CA ASN A 38 6.90 -5.72 7.38
C ASN A 38 5.61 -4.89 7.63
N LEU A 39 4.68 -4.89 6.68
CA LEU A 39 3.48 -4.06 6.71
C LEU A 39 2.20 -4.82 7.09
N ILE A 40 2.19 -6.16 6.97
CA ILE A 40 1.01 -6.98 7.31
C ILE A 40 0.55 -6.72 8.76
N GLY A 41 1.49 -6.60 9.70
CA GLY A 41 1.18 -6.32 11.11
C GLY A 41 0.52 -4.97 11.37
N LEU A 42 0.55 -4.05 10.40
CA LEU A 42 -0.10 -2.74 10.47
C LEU A 42 -1.53 -2.74 9.91
N LEU A 43 -1.98 -3.85 9.33
CA LEU A 43 -3.31 -3.91 8.75
C LEU A 43 -4.36 -3.85 9.87
N PRO A 44 -5.42 -3.03 9.73
CA PRO A 44 -6.43 -2.85 10.76
C PRO A 44 -7.47 -3.99 10.83
N ALA A 45 -7.35 -4.99 9.96
CA ALA A 45 -8.30 -6.08 9.83
C ALA A 45 -7.55 -7.38 9.52
N THR A 46 -8.19 -8.49 9.84
CA THR A 46 -7.71 -9.84 9.49
C THR A 46 -7.73 -10.06 7.98
N LYS A 47 -7.02 -11.10 7.54
CA LYS A 47 -6.94 -11.43 6.12
C LYS A 47 -8.31 -11.74 5.52
N GLU A 48 -9.12 -12.47 6.28
CA GLU A 48 -10.47 -12.91 5.92
C GLU A 48 -11.40 -11.71 5.76
N GLU A 49 -11.37 -10.76 6.70
CA GLU A 49 -12.15 -9.52 6.62
C GLU A 49 -11.75 -8.67 5.41
N ILE A 50 -10.45 -8.58 5.11
CA ILE A 50 -9.95 -7.87 3.93
C ILE A 50 -10.47 -8.51 2.66
N LYS A 51 -10.42 -9.84 2.53
CA LYS A 51 -10.95 -10.56 1.36
C LYS A 51 -12.44 -10.30 1.15
N LEU A 52 -13.24 -10.48 2.20
CA LEU A 52 -14.68 -10.23 2.16
C LEU A 52 -15.01 -8.77 1.79
N CYS A 53 -14.17 -7.81 2.21
CA CYS A 53 -14.32 -6.43 1.78
C CYS A 53 -13.97 -6.25 0.31
N LEU A 54 -12.88 -6.85 -0.18
CA LEU A 54 -12.45 -6.73 -1.58
C LEU A 54 -13.46 -7.32 -2.58
N GLU A 55 -14.20 -8.36 -2.20
CA GLU A 55 -15.28 -8.92 -3.03
C GLU A 55 -16.39 -7.91 -3.33
N ARG A 56 -16.57 -6.90 -2.46
CA ARG A 56 -17.64 -5.90 -2.55
C ARG A 56 -17.14 -4.51 -2.94
N ASP A 57 -15.94 -4.16 -2.48
CA ASP A 57 -15.33 -2.85 -2.64
C ASP A 57 -13.80 -2.96 -2.69
N GLU A 58 -13.25 -2.79 -3.88
CA GLU A 58 -11.80 -2.75 -4.14
C GLU A 58 -11.09 -1.62 -3.37
N SER A 59 -11.83 -0.59 -2.94
CA SER A 59 -11.30 0.53 -2.16
C SER A 59 -11.23 0.24 -0.66
N LEU A 60 -11.72 -0.92 -0.18
CA LEU A 60 -11.68 -1.33 1.23
C LEU A 60 -12.39 -0.34 2.17
N ASN A 61 -13.42 0.37 1.72
CA ASN A 61 -14.20 1.29 2.55
C ASN A 61 -15.14 0.56 3.52
N GLY A 62 -15.31 -0.76 3.37
CA GLY A 62 -15.95 -1.61 4.37
C GLY A 62 -15.24 -1.60 5.74
N ILE A 63 -13.93 -1.30 5.75
CA ILE A 63 -13.16 -1.07 6.98
C ILE A 63 -13.16 0.42 7.27
N LYS A 64 -13.61 0.80 8.49
CA LYS A 64 -13.76 2.20 8.90
C LYS A 64 -12.46 2.98 8.72
N LEU A 65 -12.56 4.17 8.10
CA LEU A 65 -11.42 5.05 7.83
C LEU A 65 -10.56 5.33 9.08
N LYS A 66 -11.21 5.52 10.23
CA LYS A 66 -10.55 5.74 11.52
C LYS A 66 -9.49 4.68 11.86
N TYR A 67 -9.74 3.41 11.56
CA TYR A 67 -8.78 2.35 11.85
C TYR A 67 -7.55 2.42 10.94
N TRP A 68 -7.72 2.86 9.69
CA TRP A 68 -6.59 3.12 8.81
C TRP A 68 -5.77 4.31 9.29
N ASP A 69 -6.42 5.37 9.76
CA ASP A 69 -5.74 6.57 10.27
C ASP A 69 -4.89 6.28 11.52
N GLU A 70 -5.41 5.44 12.43
CA GLU A 70 -4.68 4.97 13.61
C GLU A 70 -3.39 4.24 13.22
N ARG A 71 -3.48 3.32 12.24
CA ARG A 71 -2.34 2.54 11.75
C ARG A 71 -1.37 3.33 10.87
N ALA A 72 -1.86 4.34 10.16
CA ALA A 72 -1.05 5.19 9.29
C ALA A 72 0.08 5.92 10.04
N THR A 73 -0.09 6.17 11.34
CA THR A 73 0.96 6.75 12.19
C THR A 73 2.14 5.80 12.35
N GLU A 74 1.89 4.49 12.50
CA GLU A 74 2.92 3.45 12.63
C GLU A 74 3.71 3.25 11.33
N LEU A 75 3.08 3.44 10.16
CA LEU A 75 3.73 3.33 8.85
C LEU A 75 4.94 4.27 8.70
N LYS A 76 4.95 5.42 9.37
CA LYS A 76 6.02 6.43 9.26
C LYS A 76 7.41 5.85 9.60
N PHE A 77 7.49 4.89 10.52
CA PHE A 77 8.74 4.23 10.88
C PHE A 77 9.32 3.38 9.74
N TYR A 78 8.46 2.81 8.89
CA TYR A 78 8.87 1.98 7.76
C TYR A 78 9.24 2.81 6.53
N ILE A 79 8.51 3.91 6.30
CA ILE A 79 8.75 4.84 5.18
C ILE A 79 10.16 5.44 5.24
N GLY A 80 10.68 5.73 6.44
CA GLY A 80 12.06 6.19 6.61
C GLY A 80 13.12 5.20 6.13
N ARG A 81 12.83 3.89 6.17
CA ARG A 81 13.79 2.83 5.75
C ARG A 81 14.03 2.82 4.26
N ILE A 82 13.06 3.29 3.46
CA ILE A 82 13.20 3.45 2.01
C ILE A 82 13.72 4.85 1.64
N GLY A 83 14.19 5.65 2.61
CA GLY A 83 14.75 6.98 2.40
C GLY A 83 13.72 8.09 2.20
N VAL A 84 12.43 7.78 2.28
CA VAL A 84 11.34 8.78 2.17
C VAL A 84 11.22 9.54 3.49
N LYS A 85 11.28 10.87 3.42
CA LYS A 85 11.36 11.74 4.61
C LYS A 85 10.01 12.20 5.13
N SER A 86 8.99 12.22 4.29
CA SER A 86 7.64 12.66 4.65
C SER A 86 6.59 11.99 3.78
N ILE A 87 5.40 11.83 4.36
CA ILE A 87 4.23 11.25 3.73
C ILE A 87 2.98 11.91 4.33
N SER A 88 1.95 12.19 3.53
CA SER A 88 0.66 12.64 4.05
C SER A 88 -0.12 11.48 4.69
N LEU A 89 -1.10 11.80 5.53
CA LEU A 89 -2.01 10.79 6.08
C LEU A 89 -2.72 10.00 4.97
N SER A 90 -3.22 10.69 3.95
CA SER A 90 -3.90 10.06 2.81
C SER A 90 -2.99 9.10 2.03
N GLN A 91 -1.73 9.46 1.81
CA GLN A 91 -0.75 8.58 1.17
C GLN A 91 -0.46 7.36 2.04
N ALA A 92 -0.33 7.53 3.35
CA ALA A 92 -0.11 6.42 4.27
C ALA A 92 -1.28 5.42 4.27
N VAL A 93 -2.51 5.92 4.27
CA VAL A 93 -3.72 5.09 4.12
C VAL A 93 -3.73 4.36 2.77
N CYS A 94 -3.34 5.02 1.67
CA CYS A 94 -3.23 4.37 0.37
C CYS A 94 -2.18 3.23 0.37
N VAL A 95 -1.02 3.42 1.00
CA VAL A 95 0.00 2.37 1.16
C VAL A 95 -0.56 1.17 1.95
N LEU A 96 -1.26 1.41 3.06
CA LEU A 96 -1.86 0.33 3.85
C LEU A 96 -2.97 -0.41 3.10
N LYS A 97 -3.82 0.32 2.35
CA LYS A 97 -4.83 -0.31 1.49
C LYS A 97 -4.20 -1.13 0.37
N GLN A 98 -3.11 -0.66 -0.24
CA GLN A 98 -2.39 -1.44 -1.24
C GLN A 98 -1.73 -2.67 -0.64
N THR A 99 -1.15 -2.54 0.57
CA THR A 99 -0.62 -3.67 1.35
C THR A 99 -1.70 -4.73 1.58
N ALA A 100 -2.91 -4.31 1.97
CA ALA A 100 -4.03 -5.21 2.20
C ALA A 100 -4.44 -5.96 0.91
N ARG A 101 -4.50 -5.27 -0.24
CA ARG A 101 -4.77 -5.91 -1.54
C ARG A 101 -3.71 -6.93 -1.90
N MET A 102 -2.43 -6.57 -1.78
CA MET A 102 -1.32 -7.46 -2.08
C MET A 102 -1.34 -8.69 -1.15
N TYR A 103 -1.53 -8.48 0.15
CA TYR A 103 -1.61 -9.56 1.13
C TYR A 103 -2.76 -10.53 0.87
N ALA A 104 -3.92 -10.01 0.45
CA ALA A 104 -5.07 -10.84 0.09
C ALA A 104 -4.80 -11.72 -1.14
N ARG A 105 -4.09 -11.18 -2.15
CA ARG A 105 -3.73 -11.85 -3.41
C ARG A 105 -2.58 -12.85 -3.28
N ASP A 106 -1.61 -12.60 -2.40
CA ASP A 106 -0.39 -13.43 -2.20
C ASP A 106 -0.70 -14.90 -1.80
N LEU A 107 -1.93 -15.22 -1.37
CA LEU A 107 -2.34 -16.61 -1.11
C LEU A 107 -2.77 -17.39 -2.35
N GLU A 108 -3.14 -16.74 -3.46
CA GLU A 108 -3.50 -17.47 -4.66
C GLU A 108 -2.29 -18.24 -5.20
N GLN A 109 -1.08 -17.68 -5.09
CA GLN A 109 0.15 -18.36 -5.51
C GLN A 109 0.52 -19.55 -4.61
N LEU A 110 0.23 -19.49 -3.30
CA LEU A 110 0.48 -20.61 -2.36
C LEU A 110 -0.57 -21.74 -2.47
N SER A 111 -1.77 -21.47 -3.01
CA SER A 111 -2.81 -22.50 -3.19
C SER A 111 -2.67 -23.33 -4.46
N PHE A 112 -1.75 -23.00 -5.38
CA PHE A 112 -1.49 -23.75 -6.61
C PHE A 112 -0.19 -24.57 -6.58
N GLU A 113 0.54 -24.60 -5.46
CA GLU A 113 1.76 -25.42 -5.28
C GLU A 113 1.56 -26.65 -4.35
N ILE A 114 0.32 -27.17 -4.22
CA ILE A 114 0.03 -28.42 -3.51
C ILE A 114 -0.64 -29.43 -4.44
#